data_AF-A0A534BWC3-F1
#
_entry.id   AF-A0A534BWC3-F1
#
_cell.length_a   1.000
_cell.length_b   1.000
_cell.length_c   1.000
_cell.angle_alpha   90.00
_cell.angle_beta   90.00
_cell.angle_gamma   90.00
#
_symmetry.space_group_name_H-M   'P 1'
#
loop_
_entity.id
_entity.type
_entity.pdbx_description
1 polymer ?
#
loop_
_entity_poly.entity_id
_entity_poly.type
_entity_poly.pdbx_seq_one_letter_code
_entity_poly.pdbx_strand_id
1 'polypeptide(L)'
;MRKIWAIVRREFVERVRTRWFWIGALLGPVLFGVVFFLSGQLGRGGGPKRIAIVDATATQVGARVAEQLGRSGNWAIRVPAAAGVVDSLTAEVRAKRLDGFLIVTDAALDSGKVEYRGSNVFAGKGALQRPVGEALTVVRLQRAG
;
A
#
# COMPACT_ATOMS: atom_id res chain seq x y z
N MET A 1 -26.89 -41.07 -29.67
CA MET A 1 -26.32 -40.46 -28.45
C MET A 1 -25.38 -41.38 -27.67
N ARG A 2 -25.80 -42.58 -27.22
CA ARG A 2 -24.97 -43.48 -26.38
C ARG A 2 -23.61 -43.89 -26.99
N LYS A 3 -23.55 -44.06 -28.32
CA LYS A 3 -22.31 -44.36 -29.06
C LYS A 3 -21.31 -43.18 -29.05
N ILE A 4 -21.79 -41.94 -29.20
CA ILE A 4 -20.95 -40.73 -29.19
C ILE A 4 -20.32 -40.54 -27.81
N TRP A 5 -21.09 -40.75 -26.73
CA TRP A 5 -20.57 -40.67 -25.37
C TRP A 5 -19.47 -41.69 -25.07
N ALA A 6 -19.61 -42.92 -25.57
CA ALA A 6 -18.58 -43.96 -25.44
C ALA A 6 -17.26 -43.56 -26.12
N ILE A 7 -17.35 -42.92 -27.30
CA ILE A 7 -16.18 -42.43 -28.04
C ILE A 7 -15.52 -41.28 -27.28
N VAL A 8 -16.29 -40.27 -26.85
CA VAL A 8 -15.77 -39.12 -26.09
C VAL A 8 -15.05 -39.58 -24.82
N ARG A 9 -15.63 -40.53 -24.07
CA ARG A 9 -15.01 -41.07 -22.86
C ARG A 9 -13.67 -41.75 -23.16
N ARG A 10 -13.58 -42.55 -24.22
CA ARG A 10 -12.34 -43.23 -24.61
C ARG A 10 -11.25 -42.22 -24.95
N GLU A 11 -11.56 -41.28 -25.85
CA GLU A 11 -10.63 -40.26 -26.33
C GLU A 11 -10.16 -39.34 -25.20
N PHE A 12 -11.06 -38.98 -24.27
CA PHE A 12 -10.70 -38.21 -23.09
C PHE A 12 -9.73 -38.97 -22.18
N VAL A 13 -10.02 -40.25 -21.87
CA VAL A 13 -9.15 -41.08 -21.01
C VAL A 13 -7.77 -41.29 -21.65
N GLU A 14 -7.71 -41.52 -22.96
CA GLU A 14 -6.44 -41.63 -23.69
C GLU A 14 -5.62 -40.34 -23.63
N ARG A 15 -6.28 -39.18 -23.82
CA ARG A 15 -5.60 -37.88 -23.74
C ARG A 15 -5.13 -37.58 -22.33
N VAL A 16 -5.97 -37.74 -21.31
CA VAL A 16 -5.60 -37.43 -19.90
C VAL A 16 -4.46 -38.33 -19.39
N ARG A 17 -4.32 -39.55 -19.92
CA ARG A 17 -3.24 -40.45 -19.51
C ARG A 17 -1.87 -40.07 -20.08
N THR A 18 -1.83 -39.18 -21.08
CA THR A 18 -0.55 -38.69 -21.61
C THR A 18 0.07 -37.62 -20.71
N ARG A 19 1.39 -37.69 -20.52
CA ARG A 19 2.14 -36.71 -19.72
C ARG A 19 2.00 -35.29 -20.27
N TRP A 20 1.92 -35.14 -21.59
CA TRP A 20 1.73 -33.86 -22.27
C TRP A 20 0.41 -33.16 -21.92
N PHE A 21 -0.67 -33.91 -21.69
CA PHE A 21 -1.93 -33.34 -21.23
C PHE A 21 -1.76 -32.63 -19.89
N TRP A 22 -1.13 -33.29 -18.91
CA TRP A 22 -0.90 -32.70 -17.59
C TRP A 22 0.07 -31.53 -17.62
N ILE A 23 1.11 -31.59 -18.45
CA ILE A 23 2.03 -30.46 -18.65
C ILE A 23 1.23 -29.25 -19.15
N GLY A 24 0.46 -29.38 -20.23
CA GLY A 24 -0.33 -28.26 -20.77
C GLY A 24 -1.43 -27.77 -19.83
N ALA A 25 -2.16 -28.69 -19.20
CA ALA A 25 -3.26 -28.38 -18.31
C ALA A 25 -2.81 -27.68 -17.02
N LEU A 26 -1.64 -28.05 -16.49
CA LEU A 26 -1.15 -27.53 -15.22
C LEU A 26 -0.21 -26.33 -15.37
N LEU A 27 0.43 -26.15 -16.52
CA LEU A 27 1.36 -25.05 -16.78
C LEU A 27 0.69 -23.69 -16.54
N GLY A 28 -0.48 -23.46 -17.13
CA GLY A 28 -1.22 -22.20 -16.97
C GLY A 28 -1.55 -21.91 -15.50
N PRO A 29 -2.30 -22.78 -14.80
CA PRO A 29 -2.65 -22.59 -13.39
C PRO A 29 -1.43 -22.41 -12.47
N VAL A 30 -0.34 -23.16 -12.68
CA VAL A 30 0.88 -23.01 -11.87
C VAL A 30 1.56 -21.68 -12.12
N LEU A 31 1.71 -21.27 -13.38
CA LEU A 31 2.27 -19.96 -13.71
C LEU A 31 1.46 -18.83 -13.07
N PHE A 32 0.12 -18.87 -13.19
CA PHE A 32 -0.74 -17.89 -12.53
C PHE A 32 -0.63 -17.94 -11.01
N GLY A 33 -0.59 -19.14 -10.42
CA GLY A 33 -0.39 -19.33 -8.98
C GLY A 33 0.91 -18.71 -8.48
N VAL A 34 2.01 -18.90 -9.22
CA VAL A 34 3.31 -18.29 -8.92
C VAL A 34 3.23 -16.76 -9.02
N VAL A 35 2.67 -16.22 -10.10
CA VAL A 35 2.53 -14.76 -10.27
C VAL A 35 1.69 -14.14 -9.16
N PHE A 36 0.55 -14.73 -8.80
CA PHE A 36 -0.28 -14.23 -7.71
C PHE A 36 0.40 -14.35 -6.35
N PHE A 37 1.11 -15.46 -6.11
CA PHE A 37 1.86 -15.65 -4.88
C PHE A 37 2.96 -14.61 -4.73
N LEU A 38 3.78 -14.40 -5.76
CA LEU A 38 4.80 -13.35 -5.78
C LEU A 38 4.15 -11.98 -5.57
N SER A 39 3.09 -11.65 -6.31
CA SER A 39 2.40 -10.36 -6.16
C SER A 39 1.88 -10.15 -4.73
N GLY A 40 1.36 -11.19 -4.09
CA GLY A 40 0.92 -11.14 -2.70
C GLY A 40 2.08 -10.97 -1.71
N GLN A 41 3.21 -11.63 -1.92
CA GLN A 41 4.40 -11.46 -1.07
C GLN A 41 5.03 -10.07 -1.23
N LEU A 42 5.15 -9.56 -2.46
CA LEU A 42 5.58 -8.18 -2.72
C LEU A 42 4.59 -7.17 -2.15
N GLY A 43 3.28 -7.48 -2.14
CA GLY A 43 2.24 -6.64 -1.55
C GLY A 43 2.24 -6.63 -0.01
N ARG A 44 2.64 -7.72 0.65
CA ARG A 44 2.65 -7.86 2.12
C ARG A 44 3.79 -7.11 2.82
N GLY A 45 4.86 -6.76 2.11
CA GLY A 45 6.01 -6.05 2.68
C GLY A 45 5.87 -4.52 2.78
N GLY A 46 4.75 -3.93 2.33
CA GLY A 46 4.75 -2.54 1.85
C GLY A 46 4.08 -1.47 2.71
N GLY A 47 3.68 -1.75 3.95
CA GLY A 47 3.21 -0.68 4.84
C GLY A 47 4.38 0.22 5.25
N PRO A 48 4.33 1.55 5.06
CA PRO A 48 5.43 2.42 5.44
C PRO A 48 5.62 2.37 6.97
N LYS A 49 6.75 1.82 7.42
CA LYS A 49 7.05 1.66 8.84
C LYS A 49 7.70 2.91 9.40
N ARG A 50 8.49 3.62 8.60
CA ARG A 50 9.21 4.85 8.94
C ARG A 50 8.71 6.01 8.09
N ILE A 51 7.90 6.87 8.70
CA ILE A 51 7.26 8.00 8.05
C ILE A 51 7.74 9.29 8.71
N ALA A 52 8.13 10.28 7.91
CA ALA A 52 8.32 11.64 8.41
C ALA A 52 7.04 12.47 8.18
N ILE A 53 6.69 13.32 9.13
CA ILE A 53 5.56 14.25 9.00
C ILE A 53 6.14 15.65 8.92
N VAL A 54 5.98 16.28 7.74
CA VAL A 54 6.31 17.69 7.54
C VAL A 54 5.12 18.51 7.98
N ASP A 55 5.29 19.21 9.10
CA ASP A 55 4.26 20.05 9.69
C ASP A 55 4.41 21.50 9.19
N ALA A 56 3.56 21.87 8.23
CA ALA A 56 3.45 23.22 7.70
C ALA A 56 2.19 23.94 8.21
N THR A 57 1.62 23.47 9.33
CA THR A 57 0.43 24.09 9.95
C THR A 57 0.82 25.12 10.99
N ALA A 58 0.05 26.21 11.10
CA ALA A 58 0.28 27.23 12.11
C ALA A 58 -0.02 26.74 13.56
N THR A 59 -0.76 25.64 13.70
CA THR A 59 -1.33 25.16 14.97
C THR A 59 -0.65 23.90 15.55
N GLN A 60 0.57 23.55 15.09
CA GLN A 60 1.32 22.36 15.54
C GLN A 60 0.55 21.02 15.37
N VAL A 61 -0.35 20.96 14.39
CA VAL A 61 -1.23 19.80 14.15
C VAL A 61 -0.42 18.54 13.82
N GLY A 62 0.77 18.70 13.24
CA GLY A 62 1.66 17.59 12.95
C GLY A 62 2.07 16.76 14.18
N ALA A 63 2.08 17.35 15.38
CA ALA A 63 2.35 16.60 16.62
C ALA A 63 1.23 15.61 16.98
N ARG A 64 -0.03 16.02 16.82
CA ARG A 64 -1.21 15.17 17.09
C ARG A 64 -1.34 14.06 16.05
N VAL A 65 -1.08 14.37 14.79
CA VAL A 65 -1.04 13.37 13.71
C VAL A 65 0.06 12.34 13.97
N ALA A 66 1.26 12.78 14.39
CA ALA A 66 2.35 11.87 14.76
C ALA A 66 1.97 10.95 15.94
N GLU A 67 1.31 11.49 16.97
CA GLU A 67 0.88 10.72 18.14
C GLU A 67 -0.18 9.67 17.79
N GLN A 68 -1.14 10.00 16.93
CA GLN A 68 -2.16 9.05 16.47
C GLN A 68 -1.58 7.98 15.53
N LEU A 69 -0.63 8.34 14.65
CA LEU A 69 0.09 7.36 13.84
C LEU A 69 0.95 6.43 14.71
N GLY A 70 1.57 6.95 15.77
CA GLY A 70 2.29 6.14 16.76
C GLY A 70 1.41 5.09 17.43
N ARG A 71 0.15 5.44 17.78
CA ARG A 71 -0.83 4.49 18.34
C ARG A 71 -1.24 3.38 17.36
N SER A 72 -1.21 3.66 16.06
CA SER A 72 -1.46 2.67 15.01
C SER A 72 -0.28 1.73 14.72
N GLY A 73 0.84 1.87 15.45
CA GLY A 73 2.06 1.07 15.27
C GLY A 73 3.01 1.59 14.19
N ASN A 74 2.77 2.79 13.65
CA ASN A 74 3.62 3.42 12.63
C ASN A 74 4.64 4.35 13.31
N TRP A 75 5.91 4.27 12.92
CA TRP A 75 6.94 5.18 13.42
C TRP A 75 6.87 6.51 12.66
N ALA A 76 6.40 7.55 13.35
CA ALA A 76 6.22 8.89 12.79
C ALA A 76 7.14 9.91 13.49
N ILE A 77 8.08 10.50 12.74
CA ILE A 77 8.92 11.60 13.25
C ILE A 77 8.41 12.92 12.68
N ARG A 78 8.16 13.91 13.55
CA ARG A 78 7.80 15.27 13.14
C ARG A 78 9.05 16.01 12.67
N VAL A 79 8.94 16.64 11.51
CA VAL A 79 9.96 17.54 10.96
C VAL A 79 9.29 18.90 10.73
N PRO A 80 9.84 20.01 11.27
CA PRO A 80 9.30 21.34 11.02
C PRO A 80 9.38 21.67 9.53
N ALA A 81 8.36 22.32 8.98
CA ALA A 81 8.42 22.82 7.63
C ALA A 81 9.50 23.92 7.52
N ALA A 82 10.52 23.66 6.73
CA ALA A 82 11.56 24.61 6.38
C ALA A 82 11.94 24.45 4.89
N ALA A 83 12.56 25.49 4.31
CA ALA A 83 13.03 25.44 2.94
C ALA A 83 14.01 24.26 2.74
N GLY A 84 13.83 23.47 1.68
CA GLY A 84 14.68 22.32 1.36
C GLY A 84 14.40 21.03 2.15
N VAL A 85 13.50 21.04 3.15
CA VAL A 85 13.14 19.83 3.92
C VAL A 85 12.54 18.75 3.02
N VAL A 86 11.70 19.13 2.06
CA VAL A 86 11.08 18.19 1.11
C VAL A 86 12.13 17.49 0.25
N ASP A 87 13.16 18.22 -0.21
CA ASP A 87 14.23 17.65 -1.03
C ASP A 87 15.12 16.72 -0.23
N SER A 88 15.44 17.11 1.02
CA SER A 88 16.17 16.26 1.97
C SER A 88 15.44 14.95 2.27
N LEU A 89 14.14 15.03 2.61
CA LEU A 89 13.32 13.84 2.85
C LEU A 89 13.16 12.98 1.59
N THR A 90 13.10 13.60 0.41
CA THR A 90 13.09 12.86 -0.86
C THR A 90 14.39 12.09 -1.06
N ALA A 91 15.55 12.67 -0.68
CA ALA A 91 16.83 11.97 -0.71
C ALA A 91 16.86 10.79 0.29
N GLU A 92 16.33 10.95 1.50
CA GLU A 92 16.24 9.89 2.51
C GLU A 92 15.33 8.72 2.08
N VAL A 93 14.22 9.02 1.38
CA VAL A 93 13.34 8.00 0.79
C VAL A 93 14.06 7.23 -0.33
N ARG A 94 14.80 7.94 -1.18
CA ARG A 94 15.62 7.31 -2.25
C ARG A 94 16.73 6.44 -1.66
N ALA A 95 17.33 6.86 -0.56
CA ALA A 95 18.32 6.10 0.19
C ALA A 95 17.72 4.93 1.00
N LYS A 96 16.39 4.71 0.94
CA LYS A 96 15.64 3.67 1.68
C LYS A 96 15.81 3.77 3.21
N ARG A 97 16.19 4.94 3.74
CA ARG A 97 16.25 5.20 5.19
C ARG A 97 14.87 5.56 5.73
N LEU A 98 14.06 6.21 4.91
CA LEU A 98 12.63 6.46 5.14
C LEU A 98 11.79 5.71 4.10
N ASP A 99 10.61 5.26 4.51
CA ASP A 99 9.69 4.59 3.60
C ASP A 99 8.82 5.62 2.86
N GLY A 100 8.55 6.76 3.51
CA GLY A 100 7.89 7.92 2.94
C GLY A 100 7.77 9.10 3.92
N PHE A 101 7.11 10.16 3.48
CA PHE A 101 6.75 11.31 4.29
C PHE A 101 5.39 11.90 3.89
N LEU A 102 4.74 12.53 4.86
CA LEU A 102 3.45 13.20 4.72
C LEU A 102 3.66 14.72 4.84
N ILE A 103 3.02 15.49 3.95
CA ILE A 103 3.03 16.95 4.01
C ILE A 103 1.67 17.41 4.52
N VAL A 104 1.64 17.92 5.74
CA VAL A 104 0.42 18.41 6.39
C VAL A 104 0.44 19.93 6.35
N THR A 105 -0.49 20.52 5.59
CA THR A 105 -0.69 21.97 5.46
C THR A 105 -2.05 22.36 6.04
N ASP A 106 -2.27 23.66 6.30
CA ASP A 106 -3.59 24.15 6.71
C ASP A 106 -4.65 23.87 5.64
N ALA A 107 -4.30 23.95 4.35
CA ALA A 107 -5.18 23.54 3.25
C ALA A 107 -5.49 22.03 3.25
N ALA A 108 -4.56 21.18 3.72
CA ALA A 108 -4.81 19.75 3.91
C ALA A 108 -5.82 19.49 5.04
N LEU A 109 -5.81 20.35 6.08
CA LEU A 109 -6.82 20.33 7.13
C LEU A 109 -8.16 20.81 6.65
N ASP A 110 -8.26 21.74 5.71
CA ASP A 110 -9.56 22.21 5.20
C ASP A 110 -10.13 21.30 4.12
N SER A 111 -9.28 20.66 3.31
CA SER A 111 -9.68 19.73 2.24
C SER A 111 -9.76 18.26 2.66
N GLY A 112 -9.07 17.88 3.74
CA GLY A 112 -9.04 16.50 4.27
C GLY A 112 -8.12 15.59 3.46
N LYS A 113 -7.28 16.19 2.62
CA LYS A 113 -6.37 15.51 1.72
C LYS A 113 -4.95 15.92 2.09
N VAL A 114 -4.14 14.94 2.47
CA VAL A 114 -2.72 15.11 2.78
C VAL A 114 -1.89 14.55 1.63
N GLU A 115 -0.81 15.23 1.28
CA GLU A 115 0.11 14.75 0.27
C GLU A 115 1.07 13.71 0.87
N TYR A 116 1.14 12.53 0.24
CA TYR A 116 2.07 11.46 0.62
C TYR A 116 3.11 11.27 -0.49
N ARG A 117 4.39 11.24 -0.12
CA ARG A 117 5.51 10.92 -1.00
C ARG A 117 6.32 9.79 -0.39
N GLY A 118 6.53 8.70 -1.13
CA GLY A 118 7.26 7.55 -0.60
C GLY A 118 7.77 6.62 -1.68
N SER A 119 8.57 5.65 -1.25
CA SER A 119 9.17 4.63 -2.13
C SER A 119 8.12 3.71 -2.75
N ASN A 120 6.97 3.52 -2.10
CA ASN A 120 5.81 2.83 -2.62
C ASN A 120 4.53 3.64 -2.36
N VAL A 121 4.06 4.35 -3.39
CA VAL A 121 2.88 5.23 -3.29
C VAL A 121 1.59 4.44 -3.11
N PHE A 122 1.43 3.30 -3.79
CA PHE A 122 0.20 2.50 -3.71
C PHE A 122 0.00 1.89 -2.34
N ALA A 123 1.05 1.24 -1.80
CA ALA A 123 0.98 0.62 -0.49
C ALA A 123 0.85 1.67 0.64
N GLY A 124 1.56 2.81 0.51
CA GLY A 124 1.42 3.92 1.45
C GLY A 124 0.04 4.55 1.46
N LYS A 125 -0.57 4.80 0.28
CA LYS A 125 -1.95 5.29 0.20
C LYS A 125 -2.93 4.35 0.91
N GLY A 126 -2.87 3.05 0.62
CA GLY A 126 -3.77 2.08 1.25
C GLY A 126 -3.61 1.99 2.77
N ALA A 127 -2.37 1.97 3.26
CA ALA A 127 -2.08 1.85 4.69
C ALA A 127 -2.38 3.13 5.49
N LEU A 128 -2.16 4.31 4.89
CA LEU A 128 -2.24 5.59 5.60
C LEU A 128 -3.58 6.30 5.46
N GLN A 129 -4.39 5.96 4.45
CA GLN A 129 -5.65 6.65 4.19
C GLN A 129 -6.61 6.67 5.39
N ARG A 130 -6.79 5.52 6.06
CA ARG A 130 -7.65 5.43 7.26
C ARG A 130 -7.06 6.17 8.47
N PRO A 131 -5.85 5.84 8.97
CA PRO A 131 -5.33 6.48 10.18
C PRO A 131 -5.10 7.99 10.02
N VAL A 132 -4.67 8.45 8.84
CA VAL A 132 -4.52 9.90 8.58
C VAL A 132 -5.88 10.59 8.49
N GLY A 133 -6.87 9.97 7.83
CA GLY A 133 -8.21 10.54 7.74
C GLY A 133 -8.91 10.71 9.09
N GLU A 134 -8.81 9.69 9.96
CA GLU A 134 -9.32 9.75 11.33
C GLU A 134 -8.62 10.86 12.12
N ALA A 135 -7.29 10.94 12.01
CA ALA A 135 -6.51 11.96 12.70
C ALA A 135 -6.89 13.40 12.30
N LEU A 136 -7.02 13.66 11.00
CA LEU A 136 -7.47 14.96 10.48
C LEU A 136 -8.89 15.32 10.92
N THR A 137 -9.78 14.32 10.99
CA THR A 137 -11.17 14.53 11.41
C THR A 137 -11.25 14.96 12.86
N VAL A 138 -10.50 14.29 13.75
CA VAL A 138 -10.42 14.67 15.17
C VAL A 138 -9.93 16.11 15.33
N VAL A 139 -8.89 16.50 14.58
CA VAL A 139 -8.34 17.86 14.67
C VAL A 139 -9.32 18.92 14.16
N ARG A 140 -10.04 18.65 13.08
CA ARG A 140 -11.08 19.56 12.57
C ARG A 140 -12.20 19.80 13.57
N LEU A 141 -12.71 18.72 14.17
CA LEU A 141 -13.79 18.81 15.15
C LEU A 141 -13.39 19.69 16.34
N GLN A 142 -12.13 19.64 16.76
CA GLN A 142 -11.60 20.48 17.85
C GLN A 142 -11.42 21.96 17.46
N ARG A 143 -11.28 22.28 16.17
CA ARG A 143 -11.17 23.67 15.68
C ARG A 143 -12.54 24.32 15.47
N ALA A 144 -13.56 23.52 15.20
CA ALA A 144 -14.91 23.97 14.91
C ALA A 144 -15.80 24.11 16.17
N GLY A 145 -15.36 23.59 17.32
CA GLY A 145 -15.99 23.78 18.63
C GLY A 145 -15.24 24.82 19.45
#